data_AF-A0A3M4SKT0-F1
#
_entry.id   AF-A0A3M4SKT0-F1
#
_cell.length_a   1.000
_cell.length_b   1.000
_cell.length_c   1.000
_cell.angle_alpha   90.00
_cell.angle_beta   90.00
_cell.angle_gamma   90.00
#
_symmetry.space_group_name_H-M   'P 1'
#
loop_
_entity.id
_entity.type
_entity.pdbx_description
1 polymer ?
#
loop_
_entity_poly.entity_id
_entity_poly.type
_entity_poly.pdbx_seq_one_letter_code
_entity_poly.pdbx_strand_id
1 'polypeptide(L)'
;MYGLREVLSQWALAVGRRTSSVCWHSSCLSTLALLSLLIAILSSGFALLLAARPLLSAAQIGLGGLLLGLGISATHYTGMAAMRMQPGIEYTPWLFALSLAISIAASAAALWIAFRLRQQRPRIYLMRAVATILLGTAIIGMHYTGMAAATFADGSFCGALPEGLSSDGLDRIVLVASLSILGIALLSCILDSHLETRTAVLANSLTEANQELTHLALHDNLTGLPNRVLLTDRIEQAMKKVSESGGCFALMFMDLDGFKPVNDAFGHHTGDLLLRQVALRLRNNLHRHDTLARIGGDEFVLLVELHDPQDALAVATRQVNEIGNPFTIGEHQLQISLSIGICMYPGNGNTQHELLINADAAMYHTKAAGKNGYSFFDASMNSNARNQLQMSQDLRKAIKHRQFCIYYQPKFDALTGLPLGAEALLRWNHPEQGVMGPDQFIAMAEKTGLIIQIGEWVLDEACRQMREWYTQGYAHWRIAVNLSA
;
A
#
# COMPACT_ATOMS: atom_id res chain seq x y z
N MET A 1 -67.23 -1.77 -28.51
CA MET A 1 -66.63 -0.45 -28.17
C MET A 1 -67.65 0.65 -27.83
N TYR A 2 -68.95 0.51 -28.11
CA TYR A 2 -69.95 1.54 -27.77
C TYR A 2 -70.41 1.51 -26.29
N GLY A 3 -70.56 0.33 -25.67
CA GLY A 3 -71.00 0.23 -24.26
C GLY A 3 -69.98 0.70 -23.21
N LEU A 4 -68.67 0.62 -23.47
CA LEU A 4 -67.64 1.06 -22.51
C LEU A 4 -67.54 2.60 -22.43
N ARG A 5 -67.81 3.28 -23.55
CA ARG A 5 -67.78 4.75 -23.64
C ARG A 5 -69.00 5.37 -22.97
N GLU A 6 -70.14 4.69 -23.06
CA GLU A 6 -71.39 5.07 -22.38
C GLU A 6 -71.27 4.87 -20.86
N VAL A 7 -70.73 3.73 -20.42
CA VAL A 7 -70.43 3.48 -18.99
C VAL A 7 -69.43 4.50 -18.44
N LEU A 8 -68.32 4.78 -19.16
CA LEU A 8 -67.33 5.79 -18.74
C LEU A 8 -67.88 7.22 -18.75
N SER A 9 -68.78 7.56 -19.67
CA SER A 9 -69.43 8.88 -19.73
C SER A 9 -70.46 9.08 -18.61
N GLN A 10 -71.26 8.05 -18.31
CA GLN A 10 -72.19 8.05 -17.17
C GLN A 10 -71.41 8.03 -15.84
N TRP A 11 -70.27 7.33 -15.78
CA TRP A 11 -69.34 7.40 -14.66
C TRP A 11 -68.75 8.80 -14.47
N ALA A 12 -68.25 9.42 -15.54
CA ALA A 12 -67.65 10.76 -15.50
C ALA A 12 -68.68 11.85 -15.15
N LEU A 13 -69.94 11.72 -15.60
CA LEU A 13 -71.04 12.62 -15.26
C LEU A 13 -71.56 12.41 -13.84
N ALA A 14 -71.60 11.16 -13.35
CA ALA A 14 -72.00 10.84 -11.97
C ALA A 14 -70.93 11.29 -10.95
N VAL A 15 -69.65 11.16 -11.30
CA VAL A 15 -68.53 11.63 -10.47
C VAL A 15 -68.41 13.16 -10.56
N GLY A 16 -68.43 13.75 -11.76
CA GLY A 16 -68.23 15.19 -11.96
C GLY A 16 -69.33 16.10 -11.38
N ARG A 17 -70.58 15.62 -11.26
CA ARG A 17 -71.65 16.36 -10.56
C ARG A 17 -71.74 16.09 -9.06
N ARG A 18 -71.17 14.98 -8.56
CA ARG A 18 -71.17 14.64 -7.12
C ARG A 18 -69.93 15.12 -6.38
N THR A 19 -68.81 15.38 -7.08
CA THR A 19 -67.56 15.86 -6.48
C THR A 19 -67.37 17.38 -6.56
N SER A 20 -68.10 18.08 -7.44
CA SER A 20 -67.94 19.53 -7.65
C SER A 20 -68.41 20.41 -6.48
N SER A 21 -69.07 19.84 -5.46
CA SER A 21 -69.56 20.55 -4.27
C SER A 21 -69.05 19.97 -2.94
N VAL A 22 -67.97 19.19 -2.97
CA VAL A 22 -67.36 18.66 -1.74
C VAL A 22 -66.36 19.70 -1.20
N CYS A 23 -66.80 20.37 -0.13
CA CYS A 23 -66.13 21.45 0.58
C CYS A 23 -64.65 21.18 0.90
N TRP A 24 -63.76 21.93 0.24
CA TRP A 24 -62.38 22.14 0.67
C TRP A 24 -62.26 23.56 1.23
N HIS A 25 -62.70 23.80 2.47
CA HIS A 25 -62.56 25.11 3.15
C HIS A 25 -61.93 24.92 4.54
N SER A 26 -61.00 25.81 4.88
CA SER A 26 -59.89 25.66 5.83
C SER A 26 -60.23 25.89 7.32
N SER A 27 -61.42 25.49 7.76
CA SER A 27 -61.74 25.33 9.20
C SER A 27 -61.61 23.86 9.64
N CYS A 28 -60.95 23.04 8.82
CA CYS A 28 -60.87 21.59 8.93
C CYS A 28 -59.57 21.11 9.60
N LEU A 29 -59.13 21.74 10.70
CA LEU A 29 -58.21 21.07 11.63
C LEU A 29 -59.02 20.24 12.64
N SER A 30 -59.89 19.39 12.13
CA SER A 30 -60.50 18.37 12.96
C SER A 30 -59.39 17.45 13.45
N THR A 31 -59.49 16.98 14.70
CA THR A 31 -58.57 15.98 15.27
C THR A 31 -58.39 14.77 14.33
N LEU A 32 -59.40 14.46 13.52
CA LEU A 32 -59.39 13.42 12.49
C LEU A 32 -58.46 13.71 11.31
N ALA A 33 -58.34 14.97 10.85
CA ALA A 33 -57.42 15.34 9.77
C ALA A 33 -55.95 15.27 10.21
N LEU A 34 -55.64 15.73 11.42
CA LEU A 34 -54.31 15.56 12.03
C LEU A 34 -53.98 14.08 12.28
N LEU A 35 -54.98 13.29 12.69
CA LEU A 35 -54.85 11.85 12.86
C LEU A 35 -54.54 11.16 11.51
N SER A 36 -55.22 11.55 10.43
CA SER A 36 -54.94 11.04 9.07
C SER A 36 -53.49 11.34 8.66
N LEU A 37 -53.01 12.57 8.89
CA LEU A 37 -51.62 12.95 8.61
C LEU A 37 -50.61 12.12 9.44
N LEU A 38 -50.88 11.90 10.73
CA LEU A 38 -50.03 11.10 11.60
C LEU A 38 -49.99 9.62 11.17
N ILE A 39 -51.12 9.05 10.76
CA ILE A 39 -51.18 7.71 10.18
C ILE A 39 -50.34 7.63 8.89
N ALA A 40 -50.38 8.65 8.04
CA ALA A 40 -49.58 8.71 6.82
C ALA A 40 -48.07 8.74 7.12
N ILE A 41 -47.64 9.55 8.10
CA ILE A 41 -46.23 9.66 8.52
C ILE A 41 -45.74 8.33 9.12
N LEU A 42 -46.49 7.73 10.03
CA LEU A 42 -46.10 6.47 10.69
C LEU A 42 -46.05 5.30 9.71
N SER A 43 -47.05 5.18 8.83
CA SER A 43 -47.08 4.11 7.80
C SER A 43 -45.94 4.25 6.80
N SER A 44 -45.63 5.48 6.36
CA SER A 44 -44.49 5.76 5.46
C SER A 44 -43.15 5.52 6.15
N GLY A 45 -42.97 5.96 7.40
CA GLY A 45 -41.77 5.72 8.19
C GLY A 45 -41.50 4.24 8.43
N PHE A 46 -42.55 3.46 8.74
CA PHE A 46 -42.45 2.00 8.87
C PHE A 46 -42.06 1.32 7.57
N ALA A 47 -42.63 1.73 6.43
CA ALA A 47 -42.26 1.20 5.13
C ALA A 47 -40.79 1.48 4.78
N LEU A 48 -40.28 2.68 5.10
CA LEU A 48 -38.86 3.02 4.93
C LEU A 48 -37.94 2.19 5.83
N LEU A 49 -38.31 2.00 7.11
CA LEU A 49 -37.56 1.15 8.03
C LEU A 49 -37.50 -0.30 7.57
N LEU A 50 -38.59 -0.82 7.01
CA LEU A 50 -38.64 -2.17 6.46
C LEU A 50 -37.75 -2.28 5.21
N ALA A 51 -37.83 -1.31 4.30
CA ALA A 51 -37.02 -1.25 3.09
C ALA A 51 -35.51 -1.09 3.38
N ALA A 52 -35.12 -0.50 4.51
CA ALA A 52 -33.74 -0.36 4.92
C ALA A 52 -33.08 -1.68 5.36
N ARG A 53 -33.87 -2.69 5.77
CA ARG A 53 -33.33 -3.96 6.29
C ARG A 53 -32.60 -4.77 5.20
N PRO A 54 -31.46 -5.42 5.53
CA PRO A 54 -30.65 -6.15 4.55
C PRO A 54 -31.29 -7.47 4.08
N LEU A 55 -32.07 -8.12 4.95
CA LEU A 55 -32.75 -9.39 4.68
C LEU A 55 -34.20 -9.30 5.18
N LEU A 56 -35.15 -9.59 4.31
CA LEU A 56 -36.58 -9.65 4.63
C LEU A 56 -37.12 -11.03 4.24
N SER A 57 -37.85 -11.66 5.17
CA SER A 57 -38.60 -12.88 4.85
C SER A 57 -39.88 -12.56 4.08
N ALA A 58 -40.43 -13.54 3.35
CA ALA A 58 -41.71 -13.36 2.65
C ALA A 58 -42.86 -12.95 3.60
N ALA A 59 -42.83 -13.45 4.84
CA ALA A 59 -43.78 -13.07 5.89
C ALA A 59 -43.65 -11.60 6.30
N GLN A 60 -42.42 -11.07 6.38
CA GLN A 60 -42.19 -9.65 6.67
C GLN A 60 -42.61 -8.74 5.51
N ILE A 61 -42.45 -9.18 4.26
CA ILE A 61 -42.96 -8.44 3.09
C ILE A 61 -44.49 -8.43 3.10
N GLY A 62 -45.12 -9.57 3.40
CA GLY A 62 -46.58 -9.67 3.54
C GLY A 62 -47.13 -8.79 4.66
N LEU A 63 -46.51 -8.84 5.85
CA LEU A 63 -46.89 -8.00 6.99
C LEU A 63 -46.62 -6.50 6.72
N GLY A 64 -45.52 -6.20 6.02
CA GLY A 64 -45.20 -4.85 5.56
C GLY A 64 -46.24 -4.28 4.59
N GLY A 65 -46.63 -5.08 3.59
CA GLY A 65 -47.66 -4.72 2.63
C GLY A 65 -49.04 -4.57 3.27
N LEU A 66 -49.37 -5.43 4.23
CA LEU A 66 -50.59 -5.32 5.03
C LEU A 66 -50.62 -3.99 5.79
N LEU A 67 -49.59 -3.68 6.57
CA LEU A 67 -49.55 -2.45 7.38
C LEU A 67 -49.55 -1.19 6.52
N LEU A 68 -48.79 -1.18 5.41
CA LEU A 68 -48.77 -0.05 4.48
C LEU A 68 -50.12 0.13 3.78
N GLY A 69 -50.74 -0.94 3.31
CA GLY A 69 -52.04 -0.90 2.64
C GLY A 69 -53.19 -0.50 3.57
N LEU A 70 -53.16 -0.97 4.82
CA LEU A 70 -54.07 -0.52 5.88
C LEU A 70 -53.84 0.96 6.21
N GLY A 71 -52.58 1.41 6.28
CA GLY A 71 -52.24 2.82 6.48
C GLY A 71 -52.81 3.73 5.38
N ILE A 72 -52.57 3.38 4.11
CA ILE A 72 -53.11 4.10 2.95
C ILE A 72 -54.65 4.16 3.00
N SER A 73 -55.30 3.02 3.28
CA SER A 73 -56.77 2.98 3.37
C SER A 73 -57.30 3.79 4.56
N ALA A 74 -56.62 3.72 5.71
CA ALA A 74 -56.97 4.50 6.89
C ALA A 74 -56.85 6.00 6.62
N THR A 75 -55.82 6.47 5.92
CA THR A 75 -55.70 7.89 5.56
C THR A 75 -56.87 8.36 4.70
N HIS A 76 -57.33 7.53 3.77
CA HIS A 76 -58.48 7.84 2.91
C HIS A 76 -59.79 7.89 3.69
N TYR A 77 -60.13 6.83 4.43
CA TYR A 77 -61.41 6.75 5.15
C TYR A 77 -61.50 7.69 6.35
N THR A 78 -60.38 7.96 7.04
CA THR A 78 -60.34 9.01 8.07
C THR A 78 -60.55 10.40 7.47
N GLY A 79 -60.01 10.64 6.27
CA GLY A 79 -60.31 11.85 5.48
C GLY A 79 -61.79 11.95 5.11
N MET A 80 -62.41 10.84 4.69
CA MET A 80 -63.85 10.78 4.39
C MET A 80 -64.71 11.07 5.63
N ALA A 81 -64.32 10.53 6.79
CA ALA A 81 -65.00 10.79 8.06
C ALA A 81 -64.86 12.24 8.54
N ALA A 82 -63.73 12.89 8.24
CA ALA A 82 -63.49 14.29 8.58
C ALA A 82 -64.48 15.25 7.89
N MET A 83 -65.09 14.84 6.77
CA MET A 83 -66.11 15.64 6.07
C MET A 83 -67.45 15.73 6.82
N ARG A 84 -67.67 14.96 7.90
CA ARG A 84 -68.86 15.04 8.78
C ARG A 84 -70.18 15.25 8.01
N MET A 85 -70.43 14.39 7.02
CA MET A 85 -71.63 14.47 6.19
C MET A 85 -72.89 14.18 7.00
N GLN A 86 -73.97 14.93 6.78
CA GLN A 86 -75.30 14.68 7.36
C GLN A 86 -76.36 14.57 6.26
N PRO A 87 -77.11 13.44 6.16
CA PRO A 87 -76.93 12.18 6.88
C PRO A 87 -75.54 11.54 6.63
N GLY A 88 -75.12 10.65 7.53
CA GLY A 88 -73.80 10.02 7.49
C GLY A 88 -73.53 9.23 6.20
N ILE A 89 -72.25 9.04 5.87
CA ILE A 89 -71.83 8.24 4.71
C ILE A 89 -72.10 6.77 5.00
N GLU A 90 -72.95 6.13 4.19
CA GLU A 90 -73.15 4.69 4.23
C GLU A 90 -72.18 4.00 3.26
N TYR A 91 -71.55 2.91 3.69
CA TYR A 91 -70.59 2.18 2.87
C TYR A 91 -71.13 0.83 2.42
N THR A 92 -71.00 0.51 1.13
CA THR A 92 -71.32 -0.81 0.61
C THR A 92 -70.23 -1.81 1.03
N PRO A 93 -70.53 -2.88 1.80
CA PRO A 93 -69.49 -3.71 2.43
C PRO A 93 -68.48 -4.34 1.47
N TRP A 94 -68.93 -4.78 0.29
CA TRP A 94 -68.07 -5.48 -0.67
C TRP A 94 -67.11 -4.53 -1.41
N LEU A 95 -67.55 -3.30 -1.76
CA LEU A 95 -66.70 -2.28 -2.39
C LEU A 95 -65.67 -1.73 -1.40
N PHE A 96 -66.08 -1.55 -0.15
CA PHE A 96 -65.17 -1.18 0.93
C PHE A 96 -64.07 -2.24 1.11
N ALA A 97 -64.44 -3.52 1.22
CA ALA A 97 -63.47 -4.61 1.31
C ALA A 97 -62.56 -4.71 0.07
N LEU A 98 -63.11 -4.47 -1.13
CA LEU A 98 -62.35 -4.47 -2.37
C LEU A 98 -61.30 -3.34 -2.40
N SER A 99 -61.64 -2.13 -1.97
CA SER A 99 -60.69 -1.01 -1.90
C SER A 99 -59.50 -1.30 -0.97
N LEU A 100 -59.77 -1.98 0.16
CA LEU A 100 -58.76 -2.39 1.13
C LEU A 100 -57.84 -3.47 0.56
N ALA A 101 -58.43 -4.45 -0.13
CA ALA A 101 -57.70 -5.51 -0.80
C ALA A 101 -56.77 -4.97 -1.91
N ILE A 102 -57.24 -4.00 -2.70
CA ILE A 102 -56.43 -3.33 -3.73
C ILE A 102 -55.21 -2.66 -3.10
N SER A 103 -55.42 -1.90 -2.02
CA SER A 103 -54.34 -1.18 -1.32
C SER A 103 -53.29 -2.13 -0.73
N ILE A 104 -53.72 -3.20 -0.06
CA ILE A 104 -52.83 -4.20 0.57
C ILE A 104 -52.05 -4.97 -0.49
N ALA A 105 -52.72 -5.47 -1.54
CA ALA A 105 -52.08 -6.25 -2.58
C ALA A 105 -51.02 -5.42 -3.33
N ALA A 106 -51.33 -4.18 -3.67
CA ALA A 106 -50.39 -3.30 -4.34
C ALA A 106 -49.22 -2.88 -3.44
N SER A 107 -49.47 -2.62 -2.16
CA SER A 107 -48.42 -2.29 -1.17
C SER A 107 -47.45 -3.47 -0.98
N ALA A 108 -47.98 -4.69 -0.91
CA ALA A 108 -47.17 -5.91 -0.83
C ALA A 108 -46.35 -6.13 -2.12
N ALA A 109 -46.96 -5.93 -3.29
CA ALA A 109 -46.27 -6.04 -4.58
C ALA A 109 -45.15 -4.99 -4.72
N ALA A 110 -45.40 -3.74 -4.34
CA ALA A 110 -44.40 -2.67 -4.37
C ALA A 110 -43.20 -2.97 -3.46
N LEU A 111 -43.45 -3.42 -2.22
CA LEU A 111 -42.39 -3.83 -1.29
C LEU A 111 -41.61 -5.06 -1.79
N TRP A 112 -42.31 -6.04 -2.37
CA TRP A 112 -41.68 -7.22 -2.94
C TRP A 112 -40.77 -6.89 -4.12
N ILE A 113 -41.21 -6.02 -5.04
CA ILE A 113 -40.40 -5.52 -6.17
C ILE A 113 -39.18 -4.75 -5.63
N ALA A 114 -39.39 -3.85 -4.67
CA ALA A 114 -38.30 -3.06 -4.09
C ALA A 114 -37.21 -3.93 -3.44
N PHE A 115 -37.59 -5.00 -2.73
CA PHE A 115 -36.65 -5.88 -2.05
C PHE A 115 -35.95 -6.88 -2.98
N ARG A 116 -36.71 -7.57 -3.87
CA ARG A 116 -36.17 -8.61 -4.76
C ARG A 116 -35.11 -8.10 -5.73
N LEU A 117 -35.13 -6.81 -6.05
CA LEU A 117 -34.26 -6.17 -7.04
C LEU A 117 -33.04 -5.44 -6.48
N ARG A 118 -32.84 -5.46 -5.16
CA ARG A 118 -31.62 -4.92 -4.51
C ARG A 118 -30.33 -5.63 -4.98
N GLN A 119 -30.45 -6.83 -5.58
CA GLN A 119 -29.33 -7.66 -6.01
C GLN A 119 -29.01 -7.63 -7.52
N GLN A 120 -29.86 -7.06 -8.40
CA GLN A 120 -29.63 -7.08 -9.86
C GLN A 120 -29.27 -5.70 -10.42
N ARG A 121 -27.97 -5.49 -10.63
CA ARG A 121 -27.35 -4.20 -10.99
C ARG A 121 -27.79 -3.55 -12.34
N PRO A 122 -28.19 -4.26 -13.42
CA PRO A 122 -28.44 -3.56 -14.69
C PRO A 122 -29.88 -3.03 -14.86
N ARG A 123 -30.87 -3.48 -14.07
CA ARG A 123 -32.30 -3.10 -14.23
C ARG A 123 -32.91 -2.36 -13.04
N ILE A 124 -32.09 -1.96 -12.07
CA ILE A 124 -32.57 -1.41 -10.80
C ILE A 124 -33.40 -0.12 -10.97
N TYR A 125 -33.00 0.78 -11.88
CA TYR A 125 -33.72 2.04 -12.13
C TYR A 125 -35.08 1.82 -12.80
N LEU A 126 -35.15 0.98 -13.84
CA LEU A 126 -36.40 0.68 -14.56
C LEU A 126 -37.44 0.03 -13.64
N MET A 127 -37.02 -0.94 -12.82
CA MET A 127 -37.95 -1.66 -11.95
C MET A 127 -38.40 -0.82 -10.74
N ARG A 128 -37.56 0.09 -10.25
CA ARG A 128 -38.00 1.12 -9.27
C ARG A 128 -39.07 2.03 -9.86
N ALA A 129 -38.91 2.46 -11.12
CA ALA A 129 -39.94 3.22 -11.81
C ALA A 129 -41.26 2.43 -11.92
N VAL A 130 -41.19 1.13 -12.24
CA VAL A 130 -42.36 0.24 -12.27
C VAL A 130 -43.04 0.16 -10.89
N ALA A 131 -42.27 0.01 -9.80
CA ALA A 131 -42.83 -0.03 -8.45
C ALA A 131 -43.54 1.28 -8.06
N THR A 132 -42.97 2.44 -8.41
CA THR A 132 -43.58 3.75 -8.18
C THR A 132 -44.88 3.93 -8.97
N ILE A 133 -44.89 3.54 -10.25
CA ILE A 133 -46.09 3.58 -11.10
C ILE A 133 -47.18 2.66 -10.53
N LEU A 134 -46.82 1.43 -10.15
CA LEU A 134 -47.74 0.46 -9.56
C LEU A 134 -48.37 1.01 -8.27
N LEU A 135 -47.58 1.57 -7.36
CA LEU A 135 -48.10 2.16 -6.12
C LEU A 135 -49.01 3.36 -6.40
N GLY A 136 -48.64 4.24 -7.34
CA GLY A 136 -49.46 5.38 -7.74
C GLY A 136 -50.81 4.97 -8.32
N THR A 137 -50.83 4.03 -9.27
CA THR A 137 -52.07 3.49 -9.84
C THR A 137 -52.96 2.81 -8.79
N ALA A 138 -52.36 2.14 -7.80
CA ALA A 138 -53.10 1.50 -6.73
C ALA A 138 -53.72 2.48 -5.72
N ILE A 139 -53.02 3.57 -5.38
CA ILE A 139 -53.59 4.63 -4.55
C ILE A 139 -54.80 5.26 -5.26
N ILE A 140 -54.68 5.54 -6.56
CA ILE A 140 -55.78 6.03 -7.39
C ILE A 140 -56.94 5.02 -7.43
N GLY A 141 -56.63 3.74 -7.67
CA GLY A 141 -57.62 2.67 -7.71
C GLY A 141 -58.35 2.47 -6.38
N MET A 142 -57.63 2.48 -5.27
CA MET A 142 -58.20 2.43 -3.91
C MET A 142 -59.12 3.65 -3.69
N HIS A 143 -58.67 4.85 -4.03
CA HIS A 143 -59.43 6.08 -3.84
C HIS A 143 -60.77 6.06 -4.58
N TYR A 144 -60.77 5.70 -5.87
CA TYR A 144 -62.01 5.61 -6.64
C TYR A 144 -62.92 4.47 -6.20
N THR A 145 -62.35 3.34 -5.80
CA THR A 145 -63.14 2.21 -5.27
C THR A 145 -63.76 2.56 -3.92
N GLY A 146 -63.03 3.29 -3.06
CA GLY A 146 -63.54 3.79 -1.78
C GLY A 146 -64.64 4.84 -1.95
N MET A 147 -64.49 5.73 -2.93
CA MET A 147 -65.54 6.67 -3.32
C MET A 147 -66.79 5.97 -3.89
N ALA A 148 -66.61 4.90 -4.67
CA ALA A 148 -67.72 4.10 -5.18
C ALA A 148 -68.42 3.30 -4.06
N ALA A 149 -67.70 2.92 -3.00
CA ALA A 149 -68.27 2.28 -1.82
C ALA A 149 -69.13 3.26 -0.99
N ALA A 150 -68.85 4.56 -1.06
CA ALA A 150 -69.54 5.59 -0.30
C ALA A 150 -70.85 6.02 -1.00
N THR A 151 -71.97 5.73 -0.36
CA THR A 151 -73.29 6.21 -0.76
C THR A 151 -73.67 7.44 0.07
N PHE A 152 -74.04 8.51 -0.63
CA PHE A 152 -74.48 9.77 -0.05
C PHE A 152 -76.00 9.88 -0.25
N ALA A 153 -76.74 10.14 0.83
CA ALA A 153 -78.18 10.39 0.73
C ALA A 153 -78.45 11.67 -0.07
N ASP A 154 -79.54 11.67 -0.86
CA ASP A 154 -79.96 12.84 -1.62
C ASP A 154 -80.29 14.00 -0.66
N GLY A 155 -79.67 15.17 -0.89
CA GLY A 155 -79.78 16.33 0.00
C GLY A 155 -78.78 16.38 1.16
N SER A 156 -77.79 15.49 1.18
CA SER A 156 -76.71 15.53 2.18
C SER A 156 -75.87 16.82 2.10
N PHE A 157 -75.49 17.35 3.27
CA PHE A 157 -74.60 18.51 3.37
C PHE A 157 -73.43 18.24 4.31
N CYS A 158 -72.31 18.92 4.05
CA CYS A 158 -71.10 18.83 4.85
C CYS A 158 -71.27 19.66 6.14
N GLY A 159 -71.35 19.01 7.30
CA GLY A 159 -71.58 19.65 8.60
C GLY A 159 -70.35 20.37 9.19
N ALA A 160 -69.35 20.70 8.37
CA ALA A 160 -68.07 21.26 8.81
C ALA A 160 -68.01 22.81 8.79
N LEU A 161 -69.12 23.55 8.68
CA LEU A 161 -69.15 25.03 8.58
C LEU A 161 -70.07 25.71 9.61
N PRO A 162 -69.58 26.77 10.30
CA PRO A 162 -70.28 28.07 10.24
C PRO A 162 -69.48 29.22 9.61
N GLU A 163 -68.14 29.23 9.64
CA GLU A 163 -67.32 30.29 9.03
C GLU A 163 -66.17 29.66 8.24
N GLY A 164 -66.10 29.94 6.94
CA GLY A 164 -65.18 29.31 5.99
C GLY A 164 -64.29 30.33 5.27
N LEU A 165 -63.01 30.00 5.11
CA LEU A 165 -62.06 30.66 4.20
C LEU A 165 -62.39 30.27 2.76
N SER A 166 -62.67 31.26 1.90
CA SER A 166 -62.94 31.09 0.47
C SER A 166 -61.91 30.20 -0.24
N SER A 167 -62.34 29.38 -1.20
CA SER A 167 -61.48 28.51 -2.04
C SER A 167 -60.38 29.22 -2.82
N ASP A 168 -60.38 30.55 -2.86
CA ASP A 168 -59.31 31.35 -3.46
C ASP A 168 -58.05 31.30 -2.58
N GLY A 169 -57.10 30.42 -2.92
CA GLY A 169 -55.72 30.46 -2.42
C GLY A 169 -55.24 29.19 -1.71
N LEU A 170 -56.14 28.34 -1.20
CA LEU A 170 -55.75 27.04 -0.60
C LEU A 170 -55.12 26.11 -1.64
N ASP A 171 -55.69 26.08 -2.83
CA ASP A 171 -55.18 25.35 -4.01
C ASP A 171 -53.74 25.78 -4.35
N ARG A 172 -53.47 27.09 -4.34
CA ARG A 172 -52.15 27.66 -4.59
C ARG A 172 -51.16 27.30 -3.49
N ILE A 173 -51.57 27.32 -2.22
CA ILE A 173 -50.70 26.95 -1.08
C ILE A 173 -50.31 25.47 -1.18
N VAL A 174 -51.27 24.57 -1.43
CA VAL A 174 -51.00 23.13 -1.56
C VAL A 174 -50.12 22.84 -2.78
N LEU A 175 -50.36 23.52 -3.90
CA LEU A 175 -49.53 23.40 -5.10
C LEU A 175 -48.09 23.84 -4.82
N VAL A 176 -47.89 25.01 -4.22
CA VAL A 176 -46.56 25.55 -3.89
C VAL A 176 -45.84 24.67 -2.89
N ALA A 177 -46.52 24.19 -1.85
CA ALA A 177 -45.93 23.30 -0.86
C ALA A 177 -45.52 21.96 -1.48
N SER A 178 -46.36 21.37 -2.33
CA SER A 178 -46.07 20.10 -3.01
C SER A 178 -44.89 20.23 -3.98
N LEU A 179 -44.84 21.31 -4.77
CA LEU A 179 -43.72 21.59 -5.67
C LEU A 179 -42.42 21.84 -4.91
N SER A 180 -42.50 22.55 -3.77
CA SER A 180 -41.33 22.82 -2.92
C SER A 180 -40.76 21.52 -2.32
N ILE A 181 -41.62 20.66 -1.77
CA ILE A 181 -41.20 19.36 -1.21
C ILE A 181 -40.58 18.48 -2.30
N LEU A 182 -41.19 18.42 -3.48
CA LEU A 182 -40.65 17.67 -4.61
C LEU A 182 -39.28 18.21 -5.06
N GLY A 183 -39.15 19.54 -5.15
CA GLY A 183 -37.90 20.20 -5.50
C GLY A 183 -36.76 19.91 -4.51
N ILE A 184 -37.06 20.00 -3.21
CA ILE A 184 -36.10 19.65 -2.14
C ILE A 184 -35.69 18.18 -2.25
N ALA A 185 -36.64 17.26 -2.41
CA ALA A 185 -36.35 15.83 -2.50
C ALA A 185 -35.47 15.49 -3.72
N LEU A 186 -35.74 16.11 -4.87
CA LEU A 186 -34.91 15.96 -6.08
C LEU A 186 -33.51 16.51 -5.87
N LEU A 187 -33.39 17.70 -5.29
CA LEU A 187 -32.10 18.31 -4.98
C LEU A 187 -31.29 17.46 -4.01
N SER A 188 -31.90 16.97 -2.94
CA SER A 188 -31.28 16.04 -1.99
C SER A 188 -30.78 14.78 -2.69
N CYS A 189 -31.59 14.17 -3.56
CA CYS A 189 -31.21 12.97 -4.30
C CYS A 189 -30.03 13.22 -5.27
N ILE A 190 -30.04 14.35 -5.97
CA ILE A 190 -28.96 14.74 -6.89
C ILE A 190 -27.66 14.99 -6.10
N LEU A 191 -27.75 15.71 -4.98
CA LEU A 191 -26.59 16.00 -4.14
C LEU A 191 -25.98 14.70 -3.57
N ASP A 192 -26.81 13.80 -3.08
CA ASP A 192 -26.37 12.50 -2.54
C ASP A 192 -25.66 11.67 -3.62
N SER A 193 -26.22 11.60 -4.83
CA SER A 193 -25.57 10.93 -5.97
C SER A 193 -24.22 11.56 -6.37
N HIS A 194 -24.12 12.88 -6.31
CA HIS A 194 -22.86 13.57 -6.59
C HIS A 194 -21.80 13.36 -5.50
N LEU A 195 -22.20 13.26 -4.23
CA LEU A 195 -21.29 12.98 -3.12
C LEU A 195 -20.74 11.56 -3.18
N GLU A 196 -21.59 10.56 -3.47
CA GLU A 196 -21.15 9.16 -3.62
C GLU A 196 -20.12 9.00 -4.74
N THR A 197 -20.31 9.66 -5.89
CA THR A 197 -19.38 9.56 -7.01
C THR A 197 -18.04 10.24 -6.74
N ARG A 198 -18.05 11.42 -6.11
CA ARG A 198 -16.81 12.15 -5.76
C ARG A 198 -15.99 11.43 -4.70
N THR A 199 -16.64 10.86 -3.68
CA THR A 199 -15.96 10.11 -2.62
C THR A 199 -15.28 8.86 -3.16
N ALA A 200 -15.91 8.13 -4.09
CA ALA A 200 -15.32 6.96 -4.73
C ALA A 200 -14.06 7.30 -5.56
N VAL A 201 -14.10 8.40 -6.34
CA VAL A 201 -12.94 8.83 -7.13
C VAL A 201 -11.78 9.26 -6.23
N LEU A 202 -12.06 10.06 -5.20
CA LEU A 202 -11.03 10.50 -4.24
C LEU A 202 -10.41 9.32 -3.48
N ALA A 203 -11.21 8.34 -3.07
CA ALA A 203 -10.71 7.15 -2.40
C ALA A 203 -9.78 6.33 -3.31
N ASN A 204 -10.12 6.17 -4.60
CA ASN A 204 -9.27 5.48 -5.55
C ASN A 204 -7.96 6.23 -5.80
N SER A 205 -8.00 7.54 -6.06
CA SER A 205 -6.79 8.35 -6.26
C SER A 205 -5.88 8.36 -5.03
N LEU A 206 -6.45 8.41 -3.81
CA LEU A 206 -5.66 8.29 -2.58
C LEU A 206 -5.00 6.92 -2.46
N THR A 207 -5.69 5.86 -2.88
CA THR A 207 -5.16 4.48 -2.85
C THR A 207 -4.00 4.33 -3.84
N GLU A 208 -4.17 4.82 -5.06
CA GLU A 208 -3.12 4.80 -6.09
C GLU A 208 -1.90 5.63 -5.66
N ALA A 209 -2.11 6.85 -5.17
CA ALA A 209 -1.03 7.71 -4.68
C ALA A 209 -0.28 7.06 -3.50
N ASN A 210 -0.99 6.41 -2.57
CA ASN A 210 -0.36 5.69 -1.46
C ASN A 210 0.43 4.47 -1.93
N GLN A 211 -0.05 3.74 -2.94
CA GLN A 211 0.69 2.62 -3.52
C GLN A 211 1.99 3.09 -4.19
N GLU A 212 1.92 4.17 -4.96
CA GLU A 212 3.09 4.77 -5.60
C GLU A 212 4.10 5.31 -4.58
N LEU A 213 3.64 6.01 -3.54
CA LEU A 213 4.48 6.46 -2.43
C LEU A 213 5.12 5.29 -1.68
N THR A 214 4.37 4.23 -1.43
CA THR A 214 4.88 3.02 -0.76
C THR A 214 5.93 2.34 -1.63
N HIS A 215 5.72 2.27 -2.95
CA HIS A 215 6.69 1.71 -3.88
C HIS A 215 7.99 2.52 -3.88
N LEU A 216 7.90 3.86 -3.98
CA LEU A 216 9.05 4.78 -3.94
C LEU A 216 9.77 4.76 -2.59
N ALA A 217 9.05 4.55 -1.49
CA ALA A 217 9.65 4.47 -0.16
C ALA A 217 10.40 3.15 0.10
N LEU A 218 10.09 2.09 -0.65
CA LEU A 218 10.57 0.72 -0.39
C LEU A 218 11.49 0.14 -1.46
N HIS A 219 11.64 0.80 -2.61
CA HIS A 219 12.49 0.34 -3.72
C HIS A 219 13.55 1.38 -4.10
N ASP A 220 14.66 0.91 -4.65
CA ASP A 220 15.71 1.72 -5.26
C ASP A 220 15.25 2.22 -6.63
N ASN A 221 15.26 3.54 -6.85
CA ASN A 221 14.75 4.15 -8.07
C ASN A 221 15.53 3.77 -9.34
N LEU A 222 16.81 3.41 -9.21
CA LEU A 222 17.65 3.08 -10.37
C LEU A 222 17.43 1.63 -10.83
N THR A 223 17.48 0.69 -9.89
CA THR A 223 17.43 -0.75 -10.19
C THR A 223 16.04 -1.36 -10.07
N GLY A 224 15.11 -0.70 -9.36
CA GLY A 224 13.80 -1.23 -9.02
C GLY A 224 13.84 -2.37 -7.99
N LEU A 225 15.00 -2.65 -7.39
CA LEU A 225 15.13 -3.64 -6.32
C LEU A 225 14.64 -3.07 -4.98
N PRO A 226 14.22 -3.92 -4.03
CA PRO A 226 14.09 -3.55 -2.62
C PRO A 226 15.25 -2.67 -2.14
N ASN A 227 14.91 -1.61 -1.41
CA ASN A 227 15.90 -0.76 -0.75
C ASN A 227 16.23 -1.28 0.66
N ARG A 228 17.07 -0.53 1.38
CA ARG A 228 17.48 -0.88 2.75
C ARG A 228 16.31 -1.07 3.73
N VAL A 229 15.23 -0.30 3.58
CA VAL A 229 14.05 -0.37 4.46
C VAL A 229 13.30 -1.68 4.23
N LEU A 230 13.00 -2.00 2.97
CA LEU A 230 12.30 -3.24 2.64
C LEU A 230 13.15 -4.48 2.95
N LEU A 231 14.45 -4.43 2.69
CA LEU A 231 15.38 -5.51 3.06
C LEU A 231 15.32 -5.80 4.57
N THR A 232 15.28 -4.74 5.38
CA THR A 232 15.26 -4.86 6.84
C THR A 232 14.02 -5.62 7.32
N ASP A 233 12.85 -5.22 6.83
CA ASP A 233 11.58 -5.91 7.10
C ASP A 233 11.62 -7.38 6.64
N ARG A 234 12.21 -7.67 5.48
CA ARG A 234 12.34 -9.05 4.96
C ARG A 234 13.24 -9.93 5.82
N ILE A 235 14.35 -9.40 6.34
CA ILE A 235 15.23 -10.15 7.26
C ILE A 235 14.50 -10.45 8.57
N GLU A 236 13.77 -9.48 9.14
CA GLU A 236 12.98 -9.72 10.36
C GLU A 236 11.91 -10.80 10.16
N GLN A 237 11.20 -10.75 9.02
CA GLN A 237 10.21 -11.78 8.66
C GLN A 237 10.87 -13.16 8.53
N ALA A 238 12.03 -13.26 7.88
CA ALA A 238 12.77 -14.51 7.73
C ALA A 238 13.26 -15.07 9.07
N MET A 239 13.80 -14.20 9.96
CA MET A 239 14.21 -14.60 11.31
C MET A 239 13.04 -15.15 12.12
N LYS A 240 11.90 -14.46 12.08
CA LYS A 240 10.68 -14.92 12.76
C LYS A 240 10.20 -16.26 12.22
N LYS A 241 10.16 -16.42 10.90
CA LYS A 241 9.77 -17.66 10.23
C LYS A 241 10.66 -18.84 10.64
N VAL A 242 11.98 -18.65 10.63
CA VAL A 242 12.94 -19.68 11.07
C VAL A 242 12.79 -20.00 12.55
N SER A 243 12.52 -19.00 13.39
CA SER A 243 12.27 -19.22 14.82
C SER A 243 10.98 -20.02 15.09
N GLU A 244 9.96 -19.87 14.25
CA GLU A 244 8.66 -20.54 14.43
C GLU A 244 8.60 -21.93 13.77
N SER A 245 9.18 -22.07 12.57
CA SER A 245 9.04 -23.26 11.71
C SER A 245 10.33 -24.09 11.59
N GLY A 246 11.44 -23.62 12.14
CA GLY A 246 12.76 -24.18 11.89
C GLY A 246 13.29 -23.83 10.48
N GLY A 247 14.42 -24.42 10.11
CA GLY A 247 15.11 -24.16 8.83
C GLY A 247 16.27 -23.17 8.99
N CYS A 248 16.76 -22.65 7.87
CA CYS A 248 17.84 -21.67 7.86
C CYS A 248 17.72 -20.71 6.67
N PHE A 249 18.45 -19.60 6.73
CA PHE A 249 18.63 -18.72 5.59
C PHE A 249 20.08 -18.22 5.52
N ALA A 250 20.50 -17.86 4.32
CA ALA A 250 21.77 -17.17 4.07
C ALA A 250 21.52 -15.69 3.75
N LEU A 251 22.31 -14.83 4.37
CA LEU A 251 22.42 -13.42 4.04
C LEU A 251 23.77 -13.19 3.35
N MET A 252 23.74 -12.76 2.09
CA MET A 252 24.91 -12.55 1.25
C MET A 252 25.08 -11.06 0.98
N PHE A 253 26.12 -10.46 1.56
CA PHE A 253 26.52 -9.09 1.25
C PHE A 253 27.46 -9.09 0.05
N MET A 254 27.14 -8.31 -0.97
CA MET A 254 27.80 -8.38 -2.27
C MET A 254 28.24 -6.99 -2.72
N ASP A 255 29.45 -6.90 -3.25
CA ASP A 255 30.01 -5.64 -3.75
C ASP A 255 30.70 -5.85 -5.09
N LEU A 256 30.49 -4.90 -6.02
CA LEU A 256 31.06 -4.95 -7.36
C LEU A 256 32.49 -4.44 -7.40
N ASP A 257 33.42 -5.37 -7.58
CA ASP A 257 34.83 -5.04 -7.75
C ASP A 257 35.06 -4.29 -9.07
N GLY A 258 35.70 -3.12 -8.99
CA GLY A 258 36.08 -2.35 -10.17
C GLY A 258 34.98 -1.41 -10.68
N PHE A 259 33.87 -1.24 -9.96
CA PHE A 259 32.81 -0.31 -10.35
C PHE A 259 33.28 1.17 -10.37
N LYS A 260 34.06 1.60 -9.38
CA LYS A 260 34.56 2.98 -9.33
C LYS A 260 35.43 3.37 -10.55
N PRO A 261 36.44 2.58 -10.96
CA PRO A 261 37.15 2.81 -12.22
C PRO A 261 36.25 2.95 -13.46
N VAL A 262 35.14 2.19 -13.53
CA VAL A 262 34.17 2.33 -14.63
C VAL A 262 33.50 3.70 -14.61
N ASN A 263 33.06 4.18 -13.45
CA ASN A 263 32.49 5.52 -13.31
C ASN A 263 33.50 6.61 -13.68
N ASP A 264 34.74 6.46 -13.23
CA ASP A 264 35.79 7.45 -13.47
C ASP A 264 36.18 7.50 -14.97
N ALA A 265 36.14 6.37 -15.68
CA ALA A 265 36.51 6.27 -17.10
C ALA A 265 35.36 6.57 -18.09
N PHE A 266 34.13 6.12 -17.80
CA PHE A 266 33.00 6.16 -18.75
C PHE A 266 31.82 7.03 -18.26
N GLY A 267 31.97 7.68 -17.11
CA GLY A 267 30.97 8.54 -16.50
C GLY A 267 29.85 7.79 -15.78
N HIS A 268 29.16 8.52 -14.88
CA HIS A 268 28.10 7.97 -14.05
C HIS A 268 26.92 7.37 -14.83
N HIS A 269 26.59 7.90 -16.01
CA HIS A 269 25.50 7.35 -16.83
C HIS A 269 25.77 5.90 -17.25
N THR A 270 27.00 5.60 -17.66
CA THR A 270 27.43 4.23 -18.02
C THR A 270 27.44 3.33 -16.79
N GLY A 271 27.87 3.85 -15.63
CA GLY A 271 27.79 3.15 -14.35
C GLY A 271 26.36 2.81 -13.95
N ASP A 272 25.41 3.73 -14.13
CA ASP A 272 24.00 3.49 -13.83
C ASP A 272 23.40 2.39 -14.71
N LEU A 273 23.74 2.38 -16.01
CA LEU A 273 23.35 1.31 -16.93
C LEU A 273 23.96 -0.03 -16.53
N LEU A 274 25.22 -0.04 -16.10
CA LEU A 274 25.90 -1.24 -15.60
C LEU A 274 25.19 -1.78 -14.35
N LEU A 275 24.85 -0.92 -13.37
CA LEU A 275 24.12 -1.31 -12.17
C LEU A 275 22.75 -1.93 -12.49
N ARG A 276 22.03 -1.39 -13.47
CA ARG A 276 20.76 -1.96 -13.94
C ARG A 276 20.95 -3.36 -14.53
N GLN A 277 22.01 -3.57 -15.33
CA GLN A 277 22.31 -4.88 -15.89
C GLN A 277 22.78 -5.88 -14.85
N VAL A 278 23.56 -5.45 -13.86
CA VAL A 278 23.95 -6.26 -12.71
C VAL A 278 22.71 -6.70 -11.93
N ALA A 279 21.82 -5.76 -11.60
CA ALA A 279 20.58 -6.07 -10.89
C ALA A 279 19.71 -7.10 -11.63
N LEU A 280 19.60 -6.97 -12.96
CA LEU A 280 18.89 -7.95 -13.80
C LEU A 280 19.58 -9.32 -13.78
N ARG A 281 20.91 -9.36 -13.91
CA ARG A 281 21.67 -10.61 -13.96
C ARG A 281 21.62 -11.35 -12.62
N LEU A 282 21.80 -10.64 -11.50
CA LEU A 282 21.68 -11.21 -10.16
C LEU A 282 20.28 -11.80 -9.92
N ARG A 283 19.23 -11.14 -10.43
CA ARG A 283 17.83 -11.54 -10.24
C ARG A 283 17.41 -12.76 -11.06
N ASN A 284 17.97 -12.95 -12.26
CA ASN A 284 17.51 -13.99 -13.20
C ASN A 284 17.56 -15.42 -12.65
N ASN A 285 18.40 -15.68 -11.65
CA ASN A 285 18.64 -17.02 -11.11
C ASN A 285 18.08 -17.20 -9.68
N LEU A 286 17.19 -16.31 -9.23
CA LEU A 286 16.61 -16.34 -7.89
C LEU A 286 15.20 -16.93 -7.87
N HIS A 287 14.86 -17.60 -6.78
CA HIS A 287 13.51 -18.10 -6.55
C HIS A 287 12.58 -16.95 -6.11
N ARG A 288 11.26 -17.16 -6.19
CA ARG A 288 10.25 -16.17 -5.77
C ARG A 288 10.34 -15.75 -4.30
N HIS A 289 10.95 -16.59 -3.46
CA HIS A 289 11.09 -16.34 -2.02
C HIS A 289 12.40 -15.64 -1.66
N ASP A 290 13.36 -15.58 -2.60
CA ASP A 290 14.63 -14.90 -2.38
C ASP A 290 14.43 -13.40 -2.54
N THR A 291 15.13 -12.62 -1.72
CA THR A 291 15.07 -11.16 -1.76
C THR A 291 16.43 -10.61 -2.14
N LEU A 292 16.51 -10.00 -3.32
CA LEU A 292 17.67 -9.21 -3.74
C LEU A 292 17.38 -7.73 -3.50
N ALA A 293 18.24 -7.05 -2.75
CA ALA A 293 18.13 -5.64 -2.43
C ALA A 293 19.40 -4.89 -2.83
N ARG A 294 19.26 -3.57 -3.05
CA ARG A 294 20.40 -2.65 -3.21
C ARG A 294 20.45 -1.70 -2.03
N ILE A 295 21.57 -1.67 -1.31
CA ILE A 295 21.71 -0.85 -0.10
C ILE A 295 22.24 0.55 -0.44
N GLY A 296 23.09 0.67 -1.46
CA GLY A 296 23.62 1.92 -1.95
C GLY A 296 24.84 1.70 -2.84
N GLY A 297 25.20 2.66 -3.69
CA GLY A 297 26.39 2.55 -4.55
C GLY A 297 26.40 1.27 -5.39
N ASP A 298 27.45 0.47 -5.23
CA ASP A 298 27.74 -0.83 -5.82
C ASP A 298 27.42 -2.02 -4.89
N GLU A 299 26.73 -1.78 -3.76
CA GLU A 299 26.43 -2.79 -2.74
C GLU A 299 25.03 -3.39 -2.91
N PHE A 300 24.99 -4.71 -2.94
CA PHE A 300 23.77 -5.51 -3.02
C PHE A 300 23.71 -6.50 -1.86
N VAL A 301 22.51 -6.82 -1.40
CA VAL A 301 22.31 -7.87 -0.39
C VAL A 301 21.27 -8.86 -0.89
N LEU A 302 21.62 -10.13 -0.81
CA LEU A 302 20.77 -11.24 -1.18
C LEU A 302 20.41 -12.05 0.06
N LEU A 303 19.11 -12.19 0.32
CA LEU A 303 18.54 -13.06 1.33
C LEU A 303 17.96 -14.29 0.64
N VAL A 304 18.47 -15.47 0.99
CA VAL A 304 18.06 -16.76 0.41
C VAL A 304 17.59 -17.67 1.53
N GLU A 305 16.35 -18.15 1.44
CA GLU A 305 15.85 -19.19 2.35
C GLU A 305 16.37 -20.56 1.89
N LEU A 306 16.96 -21.34 2.80
CA LEU A 306 17.67 -22.57 2.48
C LEU A 306 17.16 -23.75 3.31
N HIS A 307 17.22 -24.94 2.72
CA HIS A 307 16.95 -26.18 3.44
C HIS A 307 18.23 -26.73 4.08
N ASP A 308 19.35 -26.67 3.36
CA ASP A 308 20.67 -27.05 3.85
C ASP A 308 21.65 -25.85 3.79
N PRO A 309 22.42 -25.56 4.84
CA PRO A 309 23.49 -24.57 4.82
C PRO A 309 24.48 -24.69 3.63
N GLN A 310 24.71 -25.90 3.11
CA GLN A 310 25.61 -26.11 1.97
C GLN A 310 25.08 -25.51 0.66
N ASP A 311 23.77 -25.33 0.53
CA ASP A 311 23.16 -24.72 -0.66
C ASP A 311 23.58 -23.26 -0.84
N ALA A 312 23.96 -22.56 0.26
CA ALA A 312 24.48 -21.20 0.21
C ALA A 312 25.73 -21.09 -0.68
N LEU A 313 26.60 -22.11 -0.64
CA LEU A 313 27.82 -22.16 -1.45
C LEU A 313 27.50 -22.19 -2.94
N ALA A 314 26.50 -23.00 -3.32
CA ALA A 314 26.09 -23.17 -4.70
C ALA A 314 25.46 -21.88 -5.26
N VAL A 315 24.71 -21.14 -4.43
CA VAL A 315 24.16 -19.84 -4.82
C VAL A 315 25.27 -18.80 -4.97
N ALA A 316 26.16 -18.67 -3.98
CA ALA A 316 27.26 -17.70 -4.03
C ALA A 316 28.19 -17.92 -5.22
N THR A 317 28.61 -19.17 -5.46
CA THR A 317 29.47 -19.54 -6.60
C THR A 317 28.82 -19.16 -7.93
N ARG A 318 27.51 -19.39 -8.06
CA ARG A 318 26.75 -19.04 -9.26
C ARG A 318 26.72 -17.53 -9.47
N GLN A 319 26.44 -16.75 -8.43
CA GLN A 319 26.39 -15.29 -8.54
C GLN A 319 27.75 -14.70 -8.95
N VAL A 320 28.86 -15.19 -8.37
CA VAL A 320 30.21 -14.76 -8.77
C VAL A 320 30.48 -15.07 -10.24
N ASN A 321 30.18 -16.29 -10.69
CA ASN A 321 30.40 -16.71 -12.08
C ASN A 321 29.55 -15.91 -13.08
N GLU A 322 28.29 -15.63 -12.74
CA GLU A 322 27.38 -14.87 -13.60
C GLU A 322 27.84 -13.41 -13.78
N ILE A 323 28.28 -12.76 -12.69
CA ILE A 323 28.80 -11.39 -12.76
C ILE A 323 30.16 -11.32 -13.46
N GLY A 324 30.99 -12.36 -13.37
CA GLY A 324 32.28 -12.42 -14.06
C GLY A 324 32.19 -12.40 -15.60
N ASN A 325 31.01 -12.69 -16.16
CA ASN A 325 30.78 -12.59 -17.60
C ASN A 325 30.76 -11.12 -18.09
N PRO A 326 31.28 -10.80 -19.29
CA PRO A 326 31.27 -9.43 -19.82
C PRO A 326 29.86 -8.81 -19.88
N PHE A 327 29.78 -7.51 -19.62
CA PHE A 327 28.60 -6.67 -19.80
C PHE A 327 28.74 -5.84 -21.06
N THR A 328 27.75 -5.87 -21.95
CA THR A 328 27.68 -4.99 -23.11
C THR A 328 26.84 -3.77 -22.76
N ILE A 329 27.47 -2.60 -22.62
CA ILE A 329 26.82 -1.34 -22.27
C ILE A 329 27.12 -0.32 -23.39
N GLY A 330 26.13 -0.05 -24.25
CA GLY A 330 26.35 0.75 -25.45
C GLY A 330 27.34 0.05 -26.39
N GLU A 331 28.46 0.73 -26.69
CA GLU A 331 29.54 0.17 -27.52
C GLU A 331 30.70 -0.45 -26.71
N HIS A 332 30.59 -0.44 -25.38
CA HIS A 332 31.66 -0.92 -24.50
C HIS A 332 31.39 -2.34 -24.00
N GLN A 333 32.43 -3.16 -23.98
CA GLN A 333 32.46 -4.40 -23.21
C GLN A 333 33.18 -4.15 -21.89
N LEU A 334 32.44 -4.22 -20.79
CA LEU A 334 32.93 -4.01 -19.44
C LEU A 334 33.00 -5.35 -18.71
N GLN A 335 34.07 -5.59 -17.98
CA GLN A 335 34.22 -6.76 -17.14
C GLN A 335 34.48 -6.31 -15.70
N ILE A 336 33.62 -6.76 -14.80
CA ILE A 336 33.69 -6.52 -13.36
C ILE A 336 33.62 -7.87 -12.64
N SER A 337 34.02 -7.90 -11.38
CA SER A 337 33.85 -9.09 -10.54
C SER A 337 33.00 -8.79 -9.31
N LEU A 338 32.67 -9.84 -8.56
CA LEU A 338 31.82 -9.77 -7.39
C LEU A 338 32.56 -10.35 -6.19
N SER A 339 32.56 -9.61 -5.07
CA SER A 339 33.02 -10.12 -3.77
C SER A 339 31.83 -10.31 -2.85
N ILE A 340 31.68 -11.51 -2.28
CA ILE A 340 30.52 -11.89 -1.46
C ILE A 340 30.93 -12.28 -0.03
N GLY A 341 30.24 -11.76 0.97
CA GLY A 341 30.30 -12.21 2.36
C GLY A 341 29.01 -12.91 2.75
N ILE A 342 29.12 -14.11 3.33
CA ILE A 342 27.98 -14.99 3.61
C ILE A 342 27.81 -15.15 5.13
N CYS A 343 26.61 -14.85 5.64
CA CYS A 343 26.19 -15.19 7.00
C CYS A 343 25.01 -16.16 6.98
N MET A 344 25.04 -17.15 7.86
CA MET A 344 23.97 -18.11 8.08
C MET A 344 23.16 -17.74 9.33
N TYR A 345 21.84 -17.87 9.23
CA TYR A 345 20.94 -17.82 10.38
C TYR A 345 20.12 -19.12 10.48
N PRO A 346 20.04 -19.74 11.67
CA PRO A 346 20.69 -19.33 12.93
C PRO A 346 22.20 -19.63 12.92
N GLY A 347 23.02 -18.86 13.65
CA GLY A 347 24.43 -19.18 13.91
C GLY A 347 25.41 -18.00 13.83
N ASN A 348 25.30 -17.14 12.81
CA ASN A 348 26.23 -16.01 12.60
C ASN A 348 25.68 -14.65 13.09
N GLY A 349 24.68 -14.67 13.97
CA GLY A 349 24.12 -13.47 14.60
C GLY A 349 22.72 -13.73 15.16
N ASN A 350 22.35 -12.96 16.18
CA ASN A 350 21.03 -13.04 16.83
C ASN A 350 20.11 -11.87 16.47
N THR A 351 20.66 -10.82 15.86
CA THR A 351 19.91 -9.64 15.43
C THR A 351 20.15 -9.37 13.95
N GLN A 352 19.17 -8.74 13.31
CA GLN A 352 19.26 -8.29 11.93
C GLN A 352 20.50 -7.41 11.67
N HIS A 353 20.80 -6.50 12.60
CA HIS A 353 21.95 -5.61 12.50
C HIS A 353 23.28 -6.37 12.57
N GLU A 354 23.38 -7.35 13.48
CA GLU A 354 24.56 -8.20 13.62
C GLU A 354 24.81 -9.07 12.39
N LEU A 355 23.75 -9.65 11.81
CA LEU A 355 23.86 -10.43 10.56
C LEU A 355 24.39 -9.57 9.40
N LEU A 356 23.91 -8.34 9.26
CA LEU A 356 24.40 -7.42 8.22
C LEU A 356 25.87 -7.03 8.43
N ILE A 357 26.27 -6.70 9.66
CA ILE A 357 27.67 -6.36 9.99
C ILE A 357 28.59 -7.55 9.73
N ASN A 358 28.20 -8.74 10.15
CA ASN A 358 29.01 -9.94 9.99
C ASN A 358 29.14 -10.33 8.51
N ALA A 359 28.07 -10.15 7.72
CA ALA A 359 28.11 -10.42 6.28
C ALA A 359 29.02 -9.40 5.56
N ASP A 360 28.96 -8.12 5.95
CA ASP A 360 29.87 -7.08 5.45
C ASP A 360 31.34 -7.39 5.79
N ALA A 361 31.62 -7.81 7.03
CA ALA A 361 32.97 -8.21 7.45
C ALA A 361 33.52 -9.38 6.61
N ALA A 362 32.68 -10.38 6.29
CA ALA A 362 33.06 -11.50 5.44
C ALA A 362 33.29 -11.09 3.97
N MET A 363 32.52 -10.11 3.48
CA MET A 363 32.69 -9.55 2.13
C MET A 363 34.01 -8.78 2.05
N TYR A 364 34.32 -7.96 3.06
CA TYR A 364 35.59 -7.24 3.14
C TYR A 364 36.78 -8.19 3.24
N HIS A 365 36.66 -9.30 3.97
CA HIS A 365 37.67 -10.35 4.00
C HIS A 365 37.94 -10.93 2.60
N THR A 366 36.88 -11.19 1.82
CA THR A 366 36.99 -11.64 0.42
C THR A 366 37.74 -10.64 -0.45
N LYS A 367 37.41 -9.34 -0.32
CA LYS A 367 38.13 -8.27 -1.01
C LYS A 367 39.61 -8.23 -0.63
N ALA A 368 39.92 -8.41 0.65
CA ALA A 368 41.29 -8.41 1.14
C ALA A 368 42.10 -9.62 0.67
N ALA A 369 41.44 -10.76 0.40
CA ALA A 369 42.02 -12.02 -0.03
C ALA A 369 42.23 -12.16 -1.55
N GLY A 370 41.86 -11.14 -2.35
CA GLY A 370 42.09 -11.14 -3.80
C GLY A 370 40.89 -10.77 -4.66
N LYS A 371 39.73 -10.46 -4.05
CA LYS A 371 38.46 -10.14 -4.75
C LYS A 371 37.91 -11.32 -5.56
N ASN A 372 36.81 -11.13 -6.30
CA ASN A 372 36.23 -12.13 -7.21
C ASN A 372 35.98 -13.50 -6.55
N GLY A 373 35.15 -13.54 -5.53
CA GLY A 373 34.93 -14.75 -4.76
C GLY A 373 33.92 -14.58 -3.65
N TYR A 374 33.96 -15.48 -2.68
CA TYR A 374 33.09 -15.45 -1.52
C TYR A 374 33.81 -15.94 -0.26
N SER A 375 33.33 -15.52 0.92
CA SER A 375 33.76 -16.04 2.21
C SER A 375 32.57 -16.18 3.15
N PHE A 376 32.53 -17.28 3.91
CA PHE A 376 31.62 -17.40 5.04
C PHE A 376 32.15 -16.59 6.22
N PHE A 377 31.25 -15.99 6.97
CA PHE A 377 31.62 -15.30 8.19
C PHE A 377 32.19 -16.27 9.23
N ASP A 378 33.37 -15.92 9.72
CA ASP A 378 33.98 -16.50 10.91
C ASP A 378 34.16 -15.42 11.97
N ALA A 379 34.01 -15.75 13.25
CA ALA A 379 34.13 -14.78 14.34
C ALA A 379 35.49 -14.06 14.36
N SER A 380 36.55 -14.69 13.84
CA SER A 380 37.88 -14.08 13.68
C SER A 380 37.94 -12.97 12.62
N MET A 381 36.94 -12.85 11.74
CA MET A 381 36.91 -11.80 10.72
C MET A 381 36.62 -10.42 11.33
N ASN A 382 35.80 -10.35 12.37
CA ASN A 382 35.50 -9.09 13.07
C ASN A 382 36.72 -8.54 13.81
N SER A 383 37.57 -9.40 14.40
CA SER A 383 38.83 -8.97 14.99
C SER A 383 39.82 -8.53 13.91
N ASN A 384 39.91 -9.25 12.78
CA ASN A 384 40.81 -8.89 11.69
C ASN A 384 40.46 -7.53 11.04
N ALA A 385 39.18 -7.23 10.80
CA ALA A 385 38.77 -5.94 10.24
C ALA A 385 39.11 -4.76 11.16
N ARG A 386 38.85 -4.89 12.47
CA ARG A 386 39.24 -3.88 13.47
C ARG A 386 40.75 -3.72 13.55
N ASN A 387 41.49 -4.83 13.60
CA ASN A 387 42.95 -4.82 13.65
C ASN A 387 43.55 -4.13 12.41
N GLN A 388 42.99 -4.36 11.22
CA GLN A 388 43.43 -3.70 9.99
C GLN A 388 43.18 -2.18 10.02
N LEU A 389 42.00 -1.74 10.47
CA LEU A 389 41.69 -0.32 10.61
C LEU A 389 42.66 0.35 11.60
N GLN A 390 42.88 -0.29 12.74
CA GLN A 390 43.79 0.21 13.77
C GLN A 390 45.23 0.26 13.26
N MET A 391 45.71 -0.80 12.60
CA MET A 391 47.03 -0.85 11.96
C MET A 391 47.21 0.28 10.94
N SER A 392 46.19 0.59 10.12
CA SER A 392 46.23 1.70 9.17
C SER A 392 46.38 3.06 9.87
N GLN A 393 45.64 3.27 10.97
CA GLN A 393 45.75 4.49 11.76
C GLN A 393 47.12 4.61 12.44
N ASP A 394 47.63 3.51 12.97
CA ASP A 394 48.91 3.49 13.68
C ASP A 394 50.09 3.66 12.71
N LEU A 395 50.03 3.12 11.49
CA LEU A 395 51.03 3.39 10.45
C LEU A 395 51.10 4.89 10.10
N ARG A 396 49.96 5.58 9.99
CA ARG A 396 49.95 7.04 9.76
C ARG A 396 50.57 7.81 10.91
N LYS A 397 50.36 7.37 12.16
CA LYS A 397 51.01 7.96 13.33
C LYS A 397 52.52 7.65 13.33
N ALA A 398 52.91 6.44 12.94
CA ALA A 398 54.29 5.98 12.94
C ALA A 398 55.21 6.84 12.06
N ILE A 399 54.73 7.21 10.87
CA ILE A 399 55.46 8.12 9.97
C ILE A 399 55.67 9.48 10.65
N LYS A 400 54.63 10.06 11.24
CA LYS A 400 54.70 11.37 11.91
C LYS A 400 55.58 11.38 13.15
N HIS A 401 55.56 10.30 13.92
CA HIS A 401 56.30 10.19 15.18
C HIS A 401 57.66 9.50 15.03
N ARG A 402 58.13 9.26 13.80
CA ARG A 402 59.44 8.64 13.49
C ARG A 402 59.65 7.31 14.24
N GLN A 403 58.65 6.44 14.19
CA GLN A 403 58.68 5.14 14.87
C GLN A 403 59.34 4.03 14.06
N PHE A 404 59.78 4.32 12.83
CA PHE A 404 60.51 3.37 12.00
C PHE A 404 62.00 3.39 12.32
N CYS A 405 62.64 2.23 12.20
CA CYS A 405 64.08 2.06 12.34
C CYS A 405 64.58 1.04 11.30
N ILE A 406 65.88 1.08 11.01
CA ILE A 406 66.52 0.16 10.06
C ILE A 406 67.47 -0.75 10.84
N TYR A 407 67.29 -2.05 10.67
CA TYR A 407 68.24 -3.05 11.13
C TYR A 407 69.14 -3.44 9.96
N TYR A 408 70.41 -3.70 10.23
CA TYR A 408 71.38 -4.03 9.20
C TYR A 408 71.82 -5.49 9.31
N GLN A 409 71.49 -6.29 8.30
CA GLN A 409 71.96 -7.68 8.23
C GLN A 409 73.25 -7.75 7.42
N PRO A 410 74.39 -8.18 7.99
CA PRO A 410 75.66 -8.18 7.30
C PRO A 410 75.69 -9.19 6.14
N LYS A 411 76.35 -8.81 5.04
CA LYS A 411 76.65 -9.67 3.89
C LYS A 411 78.14 -9.96 3.86
N PHE A 412 78.49 -11.23 3.70
CA PHE A 412 79.89 -11.68 3.67
C PHE A 412 80.24 -12.20 2.29
N ASP A 413 81.48 -11.98 1.89
CA ASP A 413 82.07 -12.62 0.73
C ASP A 413 82.23 -14.13 1.00
N ALA A 414 81.72 -14.98 0.11
CA ALA A 414 81.72 -16.42 0.31
C ALA A 414 83.12 -17.06 0.23
N LEU A 415 84.07 -16.42 -0.45
CA LEU A 415 85.44 -16.94 -0.62
C LEU A 415 86.36 -16.43 0.49
N THR A 416 86.27 -15.15 0.83
CA THR A 416 87.19 -14.49 1.78
C THR A 416 86.65 -14.40 3.20
N GLY A 417 85.34 -14.57 3.40
CA GLY A 417 84.69 -14.42 4.71
C GLY A 417 84.66 -12.98 5.23
N LEU A 418 85.08 -12.00 4.43
CA LEU A 418 85.09 -10.59 4.81
C LEU A 418 83.71 -9.95 4.64
N PRO A 419 83.31 -9.00 5.50
CA PRO A 419 82.07 -8.26 5.34
C PRO A 419 82.14 -7.34 4.11
N LEU A 420 81.18 -7.48 3.21
CA LEU A 420 81.02 -6.67 2.00
C LEU A 420 80.02 -5.51 2.18
N GLY A 421 79.30 -5.49 3.29
CA GLY A 421 78.26 -4.51 3.58
C GLY A 421 77.05 -5.13 4.26
N ALA A 422 75.86 -4.57 4.04
CA ALA A 422 74.66 -5.01 4.74
C ALA A 422 73.37 -4.85 3.92
N GLU A 423 72.32 -5.57 4.31
CA GLU A 423 70.96 -5.30 3.90
C GLU A 423 70.25 -4.42 4.92
N ALA A 424 69.61 -3.35 4.45
CA ALA A 424 68.75 -2.50 5.25
C ALA A 424 67.36 -3.16 5.37
N LEU A 425 67.01 -3.56 6.59
CA LEU A 425 65.77 -4.22 6.91
C LEU A 425 64.91 -3.30 7.77
N LEU A 426 63.81 -2.83 7.20
CA LEU A 426 62.86 -1.96 7.90
C LEU A 426 62.26 -2.68 9.13
N ARG A 427 62.14 -1.94 10.22
CA ARG A 427 61.47 -2.33 11.46
C ARG A 427 60.59 -1.18 11.93
N TRP A 428 59.52 -1.54 12.63
CA TRP A 428 58.64 -0.56 13.25
C TRP A 428 58.64 -0.76 14.76
N ASN A 429 59.10 0.26 15.49
CA ASN A 429 59.02 0.31 16.94
C ASN A 429 57.61 0.76 17.35
N HIS A 430 56.68 -0.18 17.44
CA HIS A 430 55.32 0.10 17.88
C HIS A 430 55.28 0.37 19.40
N PRO A 431 54.60 1.43 19.87
CA PRO A 431 54.53 1.75 21.30
C PRO A 431 53.96 0.62 22.16
N GLU A 432 52.99 -0.12 21.63
CA GLU A 432 52.27 -1.18 22.37
C GLU A 432 52.71 -2.60 21.98
N GLN A 433 53.19 -2.82 20.76
CA GLN A 433 53.47 -4.16 20.22
C GLN A 433 54.98 -4.45 20.12
N GLY A 434 55.82 -3.47 20.48
CA GLY A 434 57.27 -3.60 20.39
C GLY A 434 57.78 -3.54 18.94
N VAL A 435 58.93 -4.19 18.69
CA VAL A 435 59.58 -4.15 17.38
C VAL A 435 58.90 -5.13 16.42
N MET A 436 58.23 -4.59 15.41
CA MET A 436 57.53 -5.36 14.39
C MET A 436 58.36 -5.53 13.12
N GLY A 437 58.24 -6.72 12.53
CA GLY A 437 58.83 -7.07 11.24
C GLY A 437 57.98 -6.62 10.05
N PRO A 438 58.57 -6.50 8.86
CA PRO A 438 57.90 -5.99 7.66
C PRO A 438 56.66 -6.80 7.26
N ASP A 439 56.68 -8.12 7.47
CA ASP A 439 55.57 -9.03 7.12
C ASP A 439 54.23 -8.66 7.77
N GLN A 440 54.27 -7.94 8.90
CA GLN A 440 53.07 -7.58 9.66
C GLN A 440 52.42 -6.29 9.17
N PHE A 441 53.15 -5.39 8.50
CA PHE A 441 52.64 -4.05 8.17
C PHE A 441 52.87 -3.58 6.73
N ILE A 442 53.80 -4.18 5.98
CA ILE A 442 54.10 -3.77 4.60
C ILE A 442 52.87 -3.90 3.69
N ALA A 443 52.15 -5.02 3.76
CA ALA A 443 50.94 -5.21 2.97
C ALA A 443 49.87 -4.13 3.22
N MET A 444 49.78 -3.62 4.45
CA MET A 444 48.88 -2.51 4.79
C MET A 444 49.42 -1.16 4.27
N ALA A 445 50.74 -0.94 4.37
CA ALA A 445 51.39 0.26 3.84
C ALA A 445 51.21 0.37 2.32
N GLU A 446 51.31 -0.74 1.59
CA GLU A 446 51.07 -0.82 0.15
C GLU A 446 49.61 -0.48 -0.19
N LYS A 447 48.64 -1.17 0.45
CA LYS A 447 47.21 -0.94 0.24
C LYS A 447 46.78 0.51 0.50
N THR A 448 47.45 1.19 1.43
CA THR A 448 47.12 2.57 1.82
C THR A 448 47.95 3.62 1.09
N GLY A 449 48.90 3.22 0.24
CA GLY A 449 49.84 4.12 -0.44
C GLY A 449 50.89 4.74 0.49
N LEU A 450 50.90 4.39 1.78
CA LEU A 450 51.88 4.88 2.75
C LEU A 450 53.28 4.30 2.50
N ILE A 451 53.37 3.20 1.76
CA ILE A 451 54.64 2.56 1.40
C ILE A 451 55.58 3.51 0.66
N ILE A 452 55.05 4.48 -0.11
CA ILE A 452 55.86 5.45 -0.86
C ILE A 452 56.62 6.35 0.12
N GLN A 453 55.92 6.93 1.10
CA GLN A 453 56.53 7.80 2.12
C GLN A 453 57.52 7.04 3.00
N ILE A 454 57.19 5.78 3.32
CA ILE A 454 58.09 4.91 4.10
C ILE A 454 59.34 4.59 3.28
N GLY A 455 59.19 4.26 1.99
CA GLY A 455 60.29 3.95 1.09
C GLY A 455 61.26 5.11 0.90
N GLU A 456 60.76 6.33 0.71
CA GLU A 456 61.58 7.55 0.67
C GLU A 456 62.40 7.70 1.95
N TRP A 457 61.77 7.57 3.11
CA TRP A 457 62.46 7.65 4.39
C TRP A 457 63.53 6.55 4.58
N VAL A 458 63.24 5.32 4.16
CA VAL A 458 64.19 4.20 4.22
C VAL A 458 65.42 4.47 3.36
N LEU A 459 65.25 5.01 2.15
CA LEU A 459 66.34 5.34 1.26
C LEU A 459 67.22 6.46 1.83
N ASP A 460 66.59 7.52 2.34
CA ASP A 460 67.31 8.64 2.97
C ASP A 460 68.17 8.17 4.14
N GLU A 461 67.60 7.32 5.02
CA GLU A 461 68.30 6.81 6.19
C GLU A 461 69.41 5.81 5.83
N ALA A 462 69.18 4.95 4.84
CA ALA A 462 70.21 4.04 4.32
C ALA A 462 71.39 4.82 3.69
N CYS A 463 71.11 5.86 2.91
CA CYS A 463 72.14 6.73 2.34
C CYS A 463 72.90 7.50 3.42
N ARG A 464 72.19 8.03 4.43
CA ARG A 464 72.79 8.71 5.59
C ARG A 464 73.75 7.77 6.32
N GLN A 465 73.32 6.54 6.62
CA GLN A 465 74.15 5.56 7.33
C GLN A 465 75.35 5.10 6.50
N MET A 466 75.18 4.90 5.19
CA MET A 466 76.28 4.54 4.30
C MET A 466 77.35 5.63 4.26
N ARG A 467 76.94 6.90 4.27
CA ARG A 467 77.87 8.04 4.34
C ARG A 467 78.71 8.00 5.61
N GLU A 468 78.10 7.68 6.74
CA GLU A 468 78.77 7.57 8.02
C GLU A 468 79.81 6.43 8.02
N TRP A 469 79.45 5.24 7.53
CA TRP A 469 80.40 4.13 7.37
C TRP A 469 81.52 4.43 6.37
N TYR A 470 81.21 5.15 5.29
CA TYR A 470 82.23 5.62 4.35
C TYR A 470 83.27 6.50 5.05
N THR A 471 82.84 7.45 5.89
CA THR A 471 83.76 8.30 6.65
C THR A 471 84.57 7.56 7.72
N GLN A 472 84.07 6.42 8.20
CA GLN A 472 84.78 5.54 9.14
C GLN A 472 85.80 4.60 8.45
N GLY A 473 85.92 4.67 7.12
CA GLY A 473 86.91 3.90 6.36
C GLY A 473 86.36 2.67 5.64
N TYR A 474 85.05 2.38 5.75
CA TYR A 474 84.40 1.25 5.08
C TYR A 474 83.99 1.58 3.64
N ALA A 475 84.89 2.18 2.86
CA ALA A 475 84.59 2.72 1.52
C ALA A 475 84.17 1.66 0.48
N HIS A 476 84.47 0.38 0.74
CA HIS A 476 84.14 -0.74 -0.14
C HIS A 476 82.80 -1.41 0.21
N TRP A 477 82.17 -1.02 1.33
CA TRP A 477 80.89 -1.59 1.74
C TRP A 477 79.73 -1.12 0.88
N ARG A 478 78.70 -1.95 0.75
CA ARG A 478 77.45 -1.62 0.03
C ARG A 478 76.24 -1.89 0.91
N ILE A 479 75.23 -1.03 0.81
CA ILE A 479 73.92 -1.26 1.42
C ILE A 479 72.93 -1.69 0.34
N ALA A 480 72.26 -2.82 0.56
CA ALA A 480 71.11 -3.24 -0.24
C ALA A 480 69.82 -2.76 0.44
N VAL A 481 68.91 -2.17 -0.34
CA VAL A 481 67.59 -1.71 0.12
C VAL A 481 66.53 -2.40 -0.72
N ASN A 482 65.51 -2.96 -0.05
CA ASN A 482 64.38 -3.59 -0.72
C ASN A 482 63.35 -2.54 -1.15
N LEU A 483 62.81 -2.68 -2.36
CA LEU A 483 61.79 -1.79 -2.93
C LEU A 483 60.48 -2.57 -3.10
N SER A 484 59.36 -1.95 -2.73
CA SER A 484 58.02 -2.49 -2.99
C SER A 484 57.65 -2.34 -4.47
N ALA A 485 56.73 -3.19 -4.94
CA ALA A 485 56.29 -3.24 -6.33
C ALA A 485 55.40 -2.05 -6.75
#